data_AF-A0A4U1YZ07-F1
#
_entry.id   AF-A0A4U1YZ07-F1
#
_cell.length_a   1.000
_cell.length_b   1.000
_cell.length_c   1.000
_cell.angle_alpha   90.00
_cell.angle_beta   90.00
_cell.angle_gamma   90.00
#
_symmetry.space_group_name_H-M   'P 1'
#
loop_
_entity.id
_entity.type
_entity.pdbx_description
1 polymer ?
#
loop_
_entity_poly.entity_id
_entity_poly.type
_entity_poly.pdbx_seq_one_letter_code
_entity_poly.pdbx_strand_id
1 'polypeptide(L)'
;MKCRLCGEDEVLQKSHIIPKSYFKSLKKGNGQLVSVTSDDTTIPKKINSDPKEELLCRTCEQFLSDNYEKYGTRLFKNSHGVKKTRKYIEFNGFKYTEYYLFLISILWRASISSLEEFSNVQLQKQIESILARSIKRKSIKLQTSLKLDHFIRISVLRVVDSNTGVSDEVIKSVFLHFGVEHGKTHRQDLK
;
A
#
# COMPACT_ATOMS: atom_id res chain seq x y z
N MET A 1 -18.59 -7.82 -16.62
CA MET A 1 -18.09 -7.92 -15.23
C MET A 1 -17.89 -6.51 -14.74
N LYS A 2 -18.22 -6.23 -13.48
CA LYS A 2 -18.29 -4.86 -12.98
C LYS A 2 -16.95 -4.39 -12.42
N CYS A 3 -16.41 -3.30 -12.95
CA CYS A 3 -15.19 -2.69 -12.43
C CYS A 3 -15.40 -2.14 -11.01
N ARG A 4 -14.52 -2.51 -10.08
CA ARG A 4 -14.66 -2.16 -8.66
C ARG A 4 -14.47 -0.67 -8.36
N LEU A 5 -13.80 0.09 -9.24
CA LEU A 5 -13.61 1.54 -9.07
C LEU A 5 -14.69 2.36 -9.78
N CYS A 6 -14.86 2.21 -11.11
CA CYS A 6 -15.84 3.02 -11.83
C CYS A 6 -17.27 2.54 -11.58
N GLY A 7 -17.48 1.23 -11.43
CA GLY A 7 -18.80 0.61 -11.35
C GLY A 7 -19.39 0.24 -12.71
N GLU A 8 -18.68 0.46 -13.81
CA GLU A 8 -19.15 0.12 -15.15
C GLU A 8 -18.88 -1.35 -15.50
N ASP A 9 -19.71 -1.92 -16.38
CA ASP A 9 -19.50 -3.24 -16.94
C ASP A 9 -18.47 -3.18 -18.07
N GLU A 10 -17.29 -3.73 -17.81
CA GLU A 10 -16.11 -3.61 -18.68
C GLU A 10 -15.24 -4.87 -18.60
N VAL A 11 -14.29 -4.98 -19.53
CA VAL A 11 -13.26 -6.03 -19.45
C VAL A 11 -12.27 -5.69 -18.33
N LEU A 12 -12.27 -6.51 -17.28
CA LEU A 12 -11.38 -6.35 -16.14
C LEU A 12 -9.95 -6.75 -16.50
N GLN A 13 -9.00 -6.08 -15.88
CA GLN A 13 -7.57 -6.31 -16.01
C GLN A 13 -7.08 -7.04 -14.76
N LYS A 14 -5.94 -7.74 -14.90
CA LYS A 14 -5.22 -8.31 -13.75
C LYS A 14 -4.55 -7.19 -12.95
N SER A 15 -5.33 -6.57 -12.09
CA SER A 15 -4.95 -5.48 -11.21
C SER A 15 -3.97 -5.96 -10.15
N HIS A 16 -2.80 -5.31 -10.06
CA HIS A 16 -1.90 -5.57 -8.94
C HIS A 16 -2.45 -4.92 -7.66
N ILE A 17 -2.49 -5.68 -6.56
CA ILE A 17 -2.90 -5.12 -5.26
C ILE A 17 -1.88 -4.09 -4.78
N ILE A 18 -0.60 -4.49 -4.79
CA ILE A 18 0.57 -3.63 -4.56
C ILE A 18 1.24 -3.34 -5.90
N PRO A 19 1.57 -2.08 -6.22
CA PRO A 19 2.15 -1.73 -7.51
C PRO A 19 3.39 -2.57 -7.86
N LYS A 20 3.42 -3.07 -9.09
CA LYS A 20 4.51 -3.92 -9.63
C LYS A 20 5.91 -3.35 -9.45
N SER A 21 6.03 -2.03 -9.42
CA SER A 21 7.31 -1.34 -9.26
C SER A 21 7.94 -1.54 -7.88
N TYR A 22 7.17 -1.90 -6.84
CA TYR A 22 7.70 -2.34 -5.56
C TYR A 22 8.33 -3.72 -5.72
N PHE A 23 7.61 -4.70 -6.25
CA PHE A 23 8.14 -6.04 -6.51
C PHE A 23 9.37 -6.05 -7.42
N LYS A 24 9.39 -5.24 -8.48
CA LYS A 24 10.57 -5.10 -9.37
C LYS A 24 11.81 -4.61 -8.63
N SER A 25 11.64 -3.71 -7.65
CA SER A 25 12.78 -3.20 -6.87
C SER A 25 13.30 -4.22 -5.87
N LEU A 26 12.42 -5.06 -5.32
CA LEU A 26 12.78 -6.16 -4.40
C LEU A 26 13.47 -7.33 -5.12
N LYS A 27 13.21 -7.50 -6.43
CA LYS A 27 13.76 -8.60 -7.26
C LYS A 27 15.13 -8.30 -7.90
N LYS A 28 15.84 -7.23 -7.54
CA LYS A 28 17.22 -7.03 -8.03
C LYS A 28 18.12 -8.13 -7.43
N GLY A 29 18.57 -9.07 -8.27
CA GLY A 29 19.28 -10.29 -7.87
C GLY A 29 18.50 -11.56 -8.21
N ASN A 30 18.51 -12.57 -7.34
CA ASN A 30 17.91 -13.91 -7.54
C ASN A 30 16.36 -13.97 -7.62
N GLY A 31 15.68 -12.88 -7.99
CA GLY A 31 14.29 -12.87 -8.48
C GLY A 31 13.18 -13.25 -7.48
N GLN A 32 13.51 -13.63 -6.25
CA GLN A 32 12.58 -14.19 -5.27
C GLN A 32 12.44 -13.28 -4.05
N LEU A 33 11.20 -13.02 -3.62
CA LEU A 33 10.90 -12.29 -2.39
C LEU A 33 11.06 -13.24 -1.21
N VAL A 34 11.59 -12.79 -0.08
CA VAL A 34 11.54 -13.58 1.15
C VAL A 34 10.23 -13.23 1.86
N SER A 35 9.31 -14.19 1.93
CA SER A 35 8.13 -14.10 2.76
C SER A 35 8.49 -14.39 4.19
N VAL A 36 8.12 -13.48 5.08
CA VAL A 36 8.27 -13.65 6.52
C VAL A 36 6.90 -13.49 7.16
N THR A 37 6.50 -14.51 7.92
CA THR A 37 5.30 -14.47 8.76
C THR A 37 5.72 -14.00 10.16
N SER A 38 4.86 -13.25 10.82
CA SER A 38 5.11 -12.78 12.19
C SER A 38 4.73 -13.87 13.20
N ASP A 39 5.36 -15.03 13.11
CA ASP A 39 5.27 -16.13 14.07
C ASP A 39 6.64 -16.81 14.24
N ASP A 40 6.80 -17.61 15.30
CA ASP A 40 8.07 -18.28 15.62
C ASP A 40 8.22 -19.64 14.90
N THR A 41 7.22 -20.08 14.14
CA THR A 41 7.12 -21.46 13.62
C THR A 41 7.25 -21.53 12.10
N THR A 42 6.96 -20.45 11.38
CA THR A 42 7.00 -20.38 9.93
C THR A 42 8.40 -20.04 9.46
N ILE A 43 9.07 -21.03 8.89
CA ILE A 43 10.37 -20.84 8.24
C ILE A 43 10.19 -19.86 7.06
N PRO A 44 10.98 -18.77 6.98
CA PRO A 44 10.94 -17.84 5.86
C PRO A 44 11.15 -18.56 4.52
N LYS A 45 10.28 -18.29 3.54
CA LYS A 45 10.33 -18.93 2.23
C LYS A 45 10.52 -17.92 1.13
N LYS A 46 11.28 -18.32 0.12
CA LYS A 46 11.39 -17.57 -1.13
C LYS A 46 10.11 -17.77 -1.94
N ILE A 47 9.39 -16.68 -2.20
CA ILE A 47 8.15 -16.68 -2.96
C ILE A 47 8.27 -15.82 -4.23
N ASN A 48 7.63 -16.29 -5.29
CA ASN A 48 7.40 -15.51 -6.50
C ASN A 48 6.03 -14.83 -6.41
N SER A 49 5.76 -14.07 -5.34
CA SER A 49 4.48 -13.38 -5.20
C SER A 49 4.42 -12.16 -6.12
N ASP A 50 3.33 -12.09 -6.89
CA ASP A 50 2.93 -11.03 -7.80
C ASP A 50 1.39 -10.94 -7.74
N PRO A 51 0.84 -10.57 -6.56
CA PRO A 51 -0.57 -10.73 -6.28
C PRO A 51 -1.38 -9.81 -7.19
N LYS A 52 -2.22 -10.45 -8.01
CA LYS A 52 -3.09 -9.78 -8.99
C LYS A 52 -4.37 -10.55 -9.19
N GLU A 53 -5.46 -9.84 -9.38
CA GLU A 53 -6.76 -10.41 -9.68
C GLU A 53 -7.57 -9.46 -10.57
N GLU A 54 -8.69 -9.92 -11.12
CA GLU A 54 -9.55 -9.13 -11.99
C GLU A 54 -10.40 -8.14 -11.17
N LEU A 55 -9.92 -6.90 -11.02
CA LEU A 55 -10.62 -5.86 -10.23
C LEU A 55 -11.08 -4.67 -11.08
N LEU A 56 -10.19 -4.13 -11.91
CA LEU A 56 -10.37 -2.82 -12.54
C LEU A 56 -10.37 -2.92 -14.05
N CYS A 57 -11.19 -2.10 -14.72
CA CYS A 57 -11.09 -1.92 -16.17
C CYS A 57 -9.81 -1.16 -16.55
N ARG A 58 -9.41 -1.25 -17.82
CA ARG A 58 -8.19 -0.60 -18.34
C ARG A 58 -8.15 0.91 -18.06
N THR A 59 -9.28 1.60 -18.16
CA THR A 59 -9.37 3.04 -17.89
C THR A 59 -9.06 3.36 -16.42
N CYS A 60 -9.54 2.53 -15.49
CA CYS A 60 -9.28 2.71 -14.06
C CYS A 60 -7.82 2.37 -13.70
N GLU A 61 -7.25 1.33 -14.30
CA GLU A 61 -5.81 1.03 -14.17
C GLU A 61 -4.94 2.22 -14.61
N GLN A 62 -5.22 2.77 -15.80
CA GLN A 62 -4.48 3.90 -16.34
C GLN A 62 -4.65 5.15 -15.46
N PHE A 63 -5.86 5.40 -14.97
CA PHE A 63 -6.13 6.49 -14.03
C PHE A 63 -5.28 6.39 -12.75
N LEU A 64 -5.21 5.20 -12.12
CA LEU A 64 -4.39 5.02 -10.91
C LEU A 64 -2.90 5.20 -11.22
N SER A 65 -2.43 4.63 -12.34
CA SER A 65 -1.05 4.76 -12.80
C SER A 65 -0.64 6.22 -12.95
N ASP A 66 -1.45 7.00 -13.68
CA ASP A 66 -1.13 8.40 -14.01
C ASP A 66 -1.21 9.35 -12.83
N ASN A 67 -2.22 9.19 -11.97
CA ASN A 67 -2.48 10.15 -10.90
C ASN A 67 -1.76 9.81 -9.60
N TYR A 68 -1.36 8.55 -9.39
CA TYR A 68 -0.86 8.09 -8.08
C TYR A 68 0.43 7.28 -8.19
N GLU A 69 0.43 6.19 -8.96
CA GLU A 69 1.54 5.24 -8.90
C GLU A 69 2.84 5.81 -9.48
N LYS A 70 2.77 6.60 -10.56
CA LYS A 70 3.95 7.28 -11.13
C LYS A 70 4.67 8.15 -10.09
N TYR A 71 3.93 8.90 -9.28
CA TYR A 71 4.52 9.75 -8.24
C TYR A 71 4.92 8.94 -7.01
N GLY A 72 4.01 8.13 -6.46
CA GLY A 72 4.22 7.39 -5.22
C GLY A 72 5.38 6.40 -5.28
N THR A 73 5.55 5.71 -6.41
CA THR A 73 6.60 4.71 -6.58
C THR A 73 7.99 5.32 -6.81
N ARG A 74 8.06 6.59 -7.21
CA ARG A 74 9.30 7.34 -7.44
C ARG A 74 9.78 8.09 -6.21
N LEU A 75 8.89 8.44 -5.28
CA LEU A 75 9.19 9.31 -4.13
C LEU A 75 10.44 8.88 -3.36
N PHE A 76 10.59 7.58 -3.08
CA PHE A 76 11.76 7.05 -2.35
C PHE A 76 12.90 6.56 -3.24
N LYS A 77 12.69 6.47 -4.55
CA LYS A 77 13.71 6.01 -5.51
C LYS A 77 14.57 7.16 -6.04
N ASN A 78 13.98 8.35 -6.13
CA ASN A 78 14.66 9.52 -6.65
C ASN A 78 15.20 10.37 -5.50
N SER A 79 16.52 10.56 -5.47
CA SER A 79 17.20 11.46 -4.52
C SER A 79 17.07 12.94 -4.89
N HIS A 80 16.56 13.26 -6.09
CA HIS A 80 16.40 14.63 -6.55
C HIS A 80 15.38 15.37 -5.68
N GLY A 81 15.79 16.48 -5.08
CA GLY A 81 14.95 17.27 -4.18
C GLY A 81 14.82 16.72 -2.76
N VAL A 82 15.57 15.66 -2.40
CA VAL A 82 15.59 15.10 -1.05
C VAL A 82 16.77 15.68 -0.26
N LYS A 83 16.47 16.42 0.81
CA LYS A 83 17.48 16.86 1.78
C LYS A 83 17.51 15.87 2.95
N LYS A 84 18.69 15.32 3.22
CA LYS A 84 18.90 14.42 4.36
C LYS A 84 19.60 15.21 5.47
N THR A 85 18.99 15.25 6.65
CA THR A 85 19.63 15.77 7.87
C THR A 85 19.89 14.62 8.84
N ARG A 86 20.56 14.90 9.96
CA ARG A 86 20.77 13.92 11.03
C ARG A 86 19.47 13.48 11.71
N LYS A 87 18.41 14.30 11.68
CA LYS A 87 17.15 14.08 12.41
C LYS A 87 15.96 13.74 11.51
N TYR A 88 15.96 14.23 10.28
CA TYR A 88 14.83 14.09 9.36
C TYR A 88 15.25 14.06 7.89
N ILE A 89 14.34 13.56 7.06
CA ILE A 89 14.42 13.62 5.60
C ILE A 89 13.34 14.59 5.12
N GLU A 90 13.73 15.56 4.32
CA GLU A 90 12.83 16.56 3.75
C GLU A 90 12.70 16.34 2.24
N PHE A 91 11.46 16.31 1.77
CA PHE A 91 11.11 16.18 0.36
C PHE A 91 10.62 17.54 -0.16
N ASN A 92 11.41 18.20 -1.01
CA ASN A 92 10.99 19.45 -1.64
C ASN A 92 9.88 19.17 -2.66
N GLY A 93 8.83 20.00 -2.65
CA GLY A 93 7.69 19.84 -3.56
C GLY A 93 6.84 18.59 -3.27
N PHE A 94 6.83 18.12 -2.02
CA PHE A 94 6.07 16.93 -1.65
C PHE A 94 4.56 17.14 -1.83
N LYS A 95 4.00 16.40 -2.78
CA LYS A 95 2.56 16.38 -3.06
C LYS A 95 1.84 15.43 -2.12
N TYR A 96 1.54 15.90 -0.92
CA TYR A 96 0.91 15.11 0.14
C TYR A 96 -0.35 14.37 -0.33
N THR A 97 -1.32 15.06 -0.93
CA THR A 97 -2.60 14.46 -1.36
C THR A 97 -2.40 13.34 -2.38
N GLU A 98 -1.53 13.53 -3.38
CA GLU A 98 -1.22 12.51 -4.40
C GLU A 98 -0.56 11.29 -3.75
N TYR A 99 0.38 11.51 -2.83
CA TYR A 99 1.05 10.42 -2.12
C TYR A 99 0.12 9.66 -1.16
N TYR A 100 -0.72 10.39 -0.43
CA TYR A 100 -1.66 9.80 0.49
C TYR A 100 -2.70 8.95 -0.26
N LEU A 101 -3.27 9.47 -1.35
CA LEU A 101 -4.22 8.72 -2.18
C LEU A 101 -3.57 7.53 -2.89
N PHE A 102 -2.27 7.60 -3.18
CA PHE A 102 -1.49 6.44 -3.63
C PHE A 102 -1.47 5.32 -2.57
N LEU A 103 -1.20 5.63 -1.30
CA LEU A 103 -1.23 4.63 -0.24
C LEU A 103 -2.66 4.11 0.02
N ILE A 104 -3.66 5.00 -0.05
CA ILE A 104 -5.07 4.63 0.06
C ILE A 104 -5.51 3.71 -1.08
N SER A 105 -5.00 3.87 -2.31
CA SER A 105 -5.35 2.97 -3.42
C SER A 105 -4.83 1.55 -3.20
N ILE A 106 -3.66 1.39 -2.56
CA ILE A 106 -3.13 0.09 -2.16
C ILE A 106 -4.01 -0.54 -1.07
N LEU A 107 -4.29 0.20 0.01
CA LEU A 107 -5.14 -0.28 1.10
C LEU A 107 -6.55 -0.67 0.61
N TRP A 108 -7.13 0.17 -0.24
CA TRP A 108 -8.44 -0.09 -0.82
C TRP A 108 -8.45 -1.35 -1.69
N ARG A 109 -7.46 -1.52 -2.58
CA ARG A 109 -7.32 -2.75 -3.40
C ARG A 109 -7.15 -3.99 -2.53
N ALA A 110 -6.35 -3.90 -1.47
CA ALA A 110 -6.16 -5.00 -0.52
C ALA A 110 -7.47 -5.36 0.20
N SER A 111 -8.29 -4.37 0.56
CA SER A 111 -9.58 -4.61 1.22
C SER A 111 -10.60 -5.34 0.33
N ILE A 112 -10.65 -5.00 -0.96
CA ILE A 112 -11.61 -5.59 -1.90
C ILE A 112 -11.10 -6.86 -2.57
N SER A 113 -9.89 -7.28 -2.23
CA SER A 113 -9.20 -8.42 -2.84
C SER A 113 -9.76 -9.73 -2.31
N SER A 114 -9.87 -10.72 -3.20
CA SER A 114 -10.25 -12.09 -2.83
C SER A 114 -9.05 -13.00 -2.55
N LEU A 115 -7.82 -12.53 -2.80
CA LEU A 115 -6.61 -13.30 -2.56
C LEU A 115 -6.37 -13.51 -1.05
N GLU A 116 -5.99 -14.74 -0.69
CA GLU A 116 -5.75 -15.16 0.70
C GLU A 116 -4.72 -14.29 1.41
N GLU A 117 -3.71 -13.80 0.67
CA GLU A 117 -2.63 -12.93 1.17
C GLU A 117 -3.13 -11.59 1.75
N PHE A 118 -4.36 -11.16 1.40
CA PHE A 118 -4.99 -9.94 1.92
C PHE A 118 -6.27 -10.23 2.71
N SER A 119 -6.56 -11.49 3.04
CA SER A 119 -7.78 -11.88 3.77
C SER A 119 -7.95 -11.19 5.13
N ASN A 120 -6.85 -10.76 5.75
CA ASN A 120 -6.83 -10.01 7.01
C ASN A 120 -7.20 -8.53 6.85
N VAL A 121 -7.09 -7.97 5.63
CA VAL A 121 -7.43 -6.57 5.36
C VAL A 121 -8.93 -6.49 5.08
N GLN A 122 -9.73 -6.35 6.13
CA GLN A 122 -11.20 -6.28 6.00
C GLN A 122 -11.70 -4.90 6.42
N LEU A 123 -12.02 -4.05 5.45
CA LEU A 123 -12.73 -2.80 5.72
C LEU A 123 -14.22 -2.99 5.51
N GLN A 124 -15.02 -2.23 6.27
CA GLN A 124 -16.46 -2.19 6.03
C GLN A 124 -16.75 -1.58 4.64
N LYS A 125 -17.74 -2.11 3.93
CA LYS A 125 -18.15 -1.64 2.58
C LYS A 125 -18.34 -0.12 2.48
N GLN A 126 -18.80 0.51 3.55
CA GLN A 126 -18.98 1.95 3.61
C GLN A 126 -17.63 2.69 3.56
N ILE A 127 -16.61 2.19 4.26
CA ILE A 127 -15.24 2.71 4.20
C ILE A 127 -14.66 2.47 2.82
N GLU A 128 -14.77 1.28 2.26
CA GLU A 128 -14.29 0.97 0.90
C GLU A 128 -14.87 1.94 -0.14
N SER A 129 -16.16 2.25 -0.03
CA SER A 129 -16.85 3.20 -0.89
C SER A 129 -16.34 4.64 -0.72
N ILE A 130 -15.99 5.03 0.51
CA ILE A 130 -15.37 6.33 0.81
C ILE A 130 -13.97 6.41 0.20
N LEU A 131 -13.16 5.35 0.33
CA LEU A 131 -11.82 5.28 -0.27
C LEU A 131 -11.90 5.37 -1.79
N ALA A 132 -12.73 4.53 -2.43
CA ALA A 132 -12.96 4.55 -3.88
C ALA A 132 -13.39 5.95 -4.38
N ARG A 133 -14.30 6.61 -3.66
CA ARG A 133 -14.74 7.97 -4.01
C ARG A 133 -13.61 8.99 -3.91
N SER A 134 -12.79 8.92 -2.86
CA SER A 134 -11.66 9.81 -2.64
C SER A 134 -10.60 9.65 -3.73
N ILE A 135 -10.31 8.39 -4.09
CA ILE A 135 -9.44 8.01 -5.21
C ILE A 135 -9.97 8.56 -6.54
N LYS A 136 -11.26 8.37 -6.88
CA LYS A 136 -11.82 8.89 -8.14
C LYS A 136 -11.79 10.42 -8.22
N ARG A 137 -12.07 11.09 -7.10
CA ARG A 137 -12.14 12.55 -7.04
C ARG A 137 -10.79 13.24 -6.88
N LYS A 138 -9.71 12.49 -6.68
CA LYS A 138 -8.37 13.03 -6.39
C LYS A 138 -8.38 13.98 -5.18
N SER A 139 -9.20 13.67 -4.19
CA SER A 139 -9.43 14.52 -3.03
C SER A 139 -9.61 13.69 -1.77
N ILE A 140 -8.96 14.13 -0.69
CA ILE A 140 -9.13 13.58 0.65
C ILE A 140 -10.24 14.29 1.43
N LYS A 141 -10.86 15.34 0.89
CA LYS A 141 -11.97 16.06 1.54
C LYS A 141 -13.25 15.22 1.45
N LEU A 142 -13.81 14.88 2.61
CA LEU A 142 -15.08 14.17 2.73
C LEU A 142 -16.25 15.15 2.88
N GLN A 143 -16.04 16.20 3.68
CA GLN A 143 -16.96 17.32 3.89
C GLN A 143 -16.14 18.61 4.07
N THR A 144 -16.79 19.75 4.33
CA THR A 144 -16.15 21.07 4.48
C THR A 144 -15.01 21.05 5.51
N SER A 145 -15.20 20.38 6.66
CA SER A 145 -14.22 20.29 7.75
C SER A 145 -13.62 18.89 7.94
N LEU A 146 -14.11 17.88 7.23
CA LEU A 146 -13.67 16.49 7.41
C LEU A 146 -12.83 16.01 6.23
N LYS A 147 -11.67 15.43 6.55
CA LYS A 147 -10.76 14.81 5.61
C LYS A 147 -10.47 13.37 6.00
N LEU A 148 -10.05 12.58 5.02
CA LEU A 148 -9.75 11.16 5.19
C LEU A 148 -8.57 10.91 6.14
N ASP A 149 -7.55 11.77 6.09
CA ASP A 149 -6.35 11.73 6.94
C ASP A 149 -6.62 12.04 8.43
N HIS A 150 -7.80 12.55 8.77
CA HIS A 150 -8.25 12.67 10.16
C HIS A 150 -8.57 11.30 10.78
N PHE A 151 -8.94 10.31 9.96
CA PHE A 151 -9.40 8.99 10.42
C PHE A 151 -8.43 7.87 10.07
N ILE A 152 -7.75 7.98 8.92
CA ILE A 152 -6.81 6.97 8.44
C ILE A 152 -5.42 7.59 8.40
N ARG A 153 -4.59 7.23 9.37
CA ARG A 153 -3.18 7.60 9.39
C ARG A 153 -2.36 6.49 8.75
N ILE A 154 -1.48 6.86 7.84
CA ILE A 154 -0.56 5.93 7.20
C ILE A 154 0.86 6.38 7.52
N SER A 155 1.64 5.46 8.08
CA SER A 155 3.03 5.68 8.45
C SER A 155 3.94 4.86 7.55
N VAL A 156 5.01 5.46 7.07
CA VAL A 156 6.07 4.75 6.34
C VAL A 156 7.30 4.72 7.22
N LEU A 157 7.77 3.51 7.52
CA LEU A 157 8.91 3.26 8.39
C LEU A 157 10.06 2.64 7.59
N ARG A 158 11.29 3.04 7.91
CA ARG A 158 12.49 2.35 7.42
C ARG A 158 12.97 1.40 8.51
N VAL A 159 12.95 0.11 8.21
CA VAL A 159 13.57 -0.91 9.06
C VAL A 159 15.08 -0.93 8.79
N VAL A 160 15.86 -0.93 9.85
CA VAL A 160 17.33 -1.06 9.81
C VAL A 160 17.75 -1.98 10.95
N ASP A 161 18.77 -2.81 10.71
CA ASP A 161 19.43 -3.55 11.77
C ASP A 161 20.64 -2.74 12.27
N SER A 162 20.57 -2.26 13.50
CA SER A 162 21.66 -1.52 14.15
C SER A 162 22.77 -2.43 14.69
N ASN A 163 22.50 -3.72 14.84
CA ASN A 163 23.38 -4.70 15.48
C ASN A 163 24.13 -5.58 14.47
N THR A 164 24.03 -5.25 13.17
CA THR A 164 24.77 -5.88 12.04
C THR A 164 24.48 -7.36 11.75
N GLY A 165 23.44 -7.95 12.35
CA GLY A 165 23.07 -9.35 12.12
C GLY A 165 22.47 -9.63 10.73
N VAL A 166 21.80 -8.65 10.13
CA VAL A 166 21.16 -8.74 8.83
C VAL A 166 21.55 -7.54 7.96
N SER A 167 22.05 -7.81 6.74
CA SER A 167 22.44 -6.75 5.83
C SER A 167 21.23 -5.94 5.33
N ASP A 168 21.42 -4.64 5.07
CA ASP A 168 20.38 -3.76 4.52
C ASP A 168 19.85 -4.26 3.16
N GLU A 169 20.68 -4.99 2.40
CA GLU A 169 20.25 -5.66 1.16
C GLU A 169 19.24 -6.79 1.44
N VAL A 170 19.50 -7.61 2.46
CA VAL A 170 18.58 -8.67 2.88
C VAL A 170 17.28 -8.05 3.41
N ILE A 171 17.35 -7.04 4.28
CA ILE A 171 16.15 -6.35 4.79
C ILE A 171 15.31 -5.77 3.65
N LYS A 172 15.95 -5.15 2.66
CA LYS A 172 15.29 -4.63 1.46
C LYS A 172 14.73 -5.72 0.54
N SER A 173 15.13 -6.98 0.69
CA SER A 173 14.59 -8.10 -0.08
C SER A 173 13.41 -8.80 0.61
N VAL A 174 13.15 -8.46 1.87
CA VAL A 174 12.04 -8.99 2.65
C VAL A 174 10.74 -8.29 2.25
N PHE A 175 9.72 -9.10 1.96
CA PHE A 175 8.36 -8.63 1.83
C PHE A 175 7.57 -9.17 3.03
N LEU A 176 7.16 -8.26 3.91
CA LEU A 176 6.30 -8.60 5.05
C LEU A 176 4.86 -8.71 4.56
N HIS A 177 4.16 -9.75 4.98
CA HIS A 177 2.72 -9.87 4.76
C HIS A 177 1.97 -8.69 5.41
N PHE A 178 0.77 -8.39 4.91
CA PHE A 178 -0.13 -7.43 5.58
C PHE A 178 -0.55 -8.01 6.93
N GLY A 179 0.10 -7.56 8.00
CA GLY A 179 -0.39 -7.75 9.36
C GLY A 179 -1.51 -6.77 9.65
N VAL A 180 -2.56 -7.24 10.32
CA VAL A 180 -3.64 -6.38 10.84
C VAL A 180 -3.68 -6.54 12.34
N GLU A 181 -3.51 -5.43 13.04
CA GLU A 181 -3.66 -5.33 14.48
C GLU A 181 -4.90 -4.50 14.78
N HIS A 182 -5.86 -5.08 15.49
CA HIS A 182 -7.03 -4.35 15.94
C HIS A 182 -6.71 -3.62 17.24
N GLY A 183 -6.84 -2.30 17.25
CA GLY A 183 -6.74 -1.52 18.48
C GLY A 183 -7.78 -1.99 19.50
N LYS A 184 -7.41 -1.99 20.78
CA LYS A 184 -8.35 -2.28 21.87
C LYS A 184 -9.45 -1.22 21.85
N THR A 185 -10.72 -1.65 21.76
CA THR A 185 -11.84 -0.73 21.93
C THR A 185 -11.93 -0.35 23.41
N HIS A 186 -12.10 0.95 23.70
CA HIS A 186 -12.22 1.47 25.08
C HIS A 186 -13.35 0.80 25.91
N ARG A 187 -14.24 0.02 25.28
CA ARG A 187 -15.31 -0.74 25.95
C ARG A 187 -14.86 -2.04 26.60
N GLN A 188 -13.61 -2.50 26.40
CA GLN A 188 -13.11 -3.73 27.01
C GLN A 188 -12.48 -3.54 28.39
N ASP A 189 -12.33 -2.29 28.87
CA ASP A 189 -11.80 -1.97 30.21
C ASP A 189 -12.92 -1.66 31.24
N LEU A 190 -14.16 -2.06 30.96
CA LEU A 190 -15.32 -1.93 31.86
C LEU A 190 -15.90 -3.30 32.27
N LYS A 191 -15.03 -4.21 32.71
CA LYS A 191 -15.43 -5.40 33.48
C LYS A 191 -14.55 -5.53 34.72
#